data_AF-A0AAD1L9Z4-F1
#
_entry.id   AF-A0AAD1L9Z4-F1
#
_cell.length_a   1.000
_cell.length_b   1.000
_cell.length_c   1.000
_cell.angle_alpha   90.00
_cell.angle_beta   90.00
_cell.angle_gamma   90.00
#
_symmetry.space_group_name_H-M   'P 1'
#
loop_
_entity.id
_entity.type
_entity.pdbx_description
1 polymer ?
#
loop_
_entity_poly.entity_id
_entity_poly.type
_entity_poly.pdbx_seq_one_letter_code
_entity_poly.pdbx_strand_id
1 'polypeptide(L)'
;MELARHLEFTVSTGVKVYLCDPQSPWQRGTNENTNGLIRQYFPKKTCLAQYTQHELDLVAAQLNNRPRKTLKFKTPKEIIERGVALTD
;
A
#
# COMPACT_ATOMS: atom_id res chain seq x y z
N MET A 1 10.50 -15.82 -8.44
CA MET A 1 9.33 -15.32 -7.69
C MET A 1 9.77 -14.13 -6.85
N GLU A 2 8.99 -13.05 -6.82
CA GLU A 2 9.31 -11.80 -6.10
C GLU A 2 9.60 -12.01 -4.61
N LEU A 3 8.84 -12.90 -3.94
CA LEU A 3 8.96 -13.18 -2.50
C LEU A 3 9.74 -14.47 -2.16
N ALA A 4 10.55 -14.98 -3.09
CA ALA A 4 11.29 -16.23 -2.88
C ALA A 4 12.30 -16.16 -1.71
N ARG A 5 12.83 -14.97 -1.42
CA ARG A 5 13.82 -14.72 -0.35
C ARG A 5 13.21 -14.06 0.89
N HIS A 6 11.90 -14.22 1.14
CA HIS A 6 11.22 -13.59 2.28
C HIS A 6 11.78 -14.03 3.64
N LEU A 7 12.32 -15.24 3.75
CA LEU A 7 12.99 -15.74 4.96
C LEU A 7 14.26 -14.94 5.26
N GLU A 8 15.11 -14.74 4.25
CA GLU A 8 16.33 -13.94 4.39
C GLU A 8 16.01 -12.48 4.74
N PHE A 9 14.99 -11.91 4.08
CA PHE A 9 14.49 -10.57 4.42
C PHE A 9 14.05 -10.48 5.89
N THR A 10 13.30 -11.47 6.37
CA THR A 10 12.84 -11.52 7.77
C THR A 10 14.01 -11.60 8.75
N VAL A 11 15.03 -12.42 8.47
CA VAL A 11 16.24 -12.53 9.31
C VAL A 11 17.01 -11.20 9.34
N SER A 12 17.17 -10.56 8.18
CA SER A 12 17.96 -9.33 8.06
C SER A 12 17.29 -8.09 8.68
N THR A 13 15.95 -8.02 8.66
CA THR A 13 15.20 -6.82 9.09
C THR A 13 14.41 -7.01 10.39
N GLY A 14 14.21 -8.25 10.83
CA GLY A 14 13.28 -8.61 11.90
C GLY A 14 11.80 -8.48 11.51
N VAL A 15 11.48 -8.07 10.26
CA VAL A 15 10.11 -7.86 9.80
C VAL A 15 9.49 -9.19 9.40
N LYS A 16 8.41 -9.58 10.08
CA LYS A 16 7.65 -10.79 9.76
C LYS A 16 6.94 -10.64 8.41
N VAL A 17 7.10 -11.64 7.54
CA VAL A 17 6.39 -11.72 6.26
C VAL A 17 5.25 -12.74 6.36
N TYR A 18 4.08 -12.35 5.87
CA TYR A 18 2.88 -13.18 5.84
C TYR A 18 2.44 -13.42 4.39
N LEU A 19 2.08 -14.66 4.08
CA LEU A 19 1.49 -15.05 2.80
C LEU A 19 0.02 -15.39 3.00
N CYS A 20 -0.74 -15.31 1.93
CA CYS A 20 -2.14 -15.71 1.93
C CYS A 20 -2.27 -17.11 1.34
N ASP A 21 -3.28 -17.82 1.82
CA ASP A 21 -3.62 -19.15 1.33
C ASP A 21 -3.92 -19.07 -0.17
N PRO A 22 -3.56 -20.12 -0.94
CA PRO A 22 -3.90 -20.20 -2.35
C PRO A 22 -5.38 -19.94 -2.59
N GLN A 23 -5.69 -19.17 -3.65
CA GLN A 23 -7.06 -18.83 -4.05
C GLN A 23 -7.90 -18.11 -2.99
N SER A 24 -7.26 -17.49 -1.98
CA SER A 24 -7.93 -16.77 -0.89
C SER A 24 -7.70 -15.24 -0.93
N PRO A 25 -8.13 -14.53 -2.00
CA PRO A 25 -7.86 -13.10 -2.16
C PRO A 25 -8.47 -12.22 -1.06
N TRP A 26 -9.52 -12.70 -0.38
CA TRP A 26 -10.16 -11.99 0.74
C TRP A 26 -9.24 -11.79 1.94
N GLN A 27 -8.21 -12.63 2.12
CA GLN A 27 -7.18 -12.43 3.15
C GLN A 27 -6.32 -11.17 2.91
N ARG A 28 -6.45 -10.54 1.73
CA ARG A 28 -5.80 -9.26 1.36
C ARG A 28 -6.80 -8.21 0.92
N GLY A 29 -8.01 -8.21 1.49
CA GLY A 29 -9.09 -7.30 1.08
C GLY A 29 -8.67 -5.82 0.99
N THR A 30 -7.85 -5.34 1.94
CA THR A 30 -7.31 -3.96 1.92
C THR A 30 -6.39 -3.68 0.73
N ASN A 31 -5.54 -4.64 0.37
CA ASN A 31 -4.62 -4.49 -0.76
C ASN A 31 -5.43 -4.46 -2.07
N GLU A 32 -6.46 -5.30 -2.20
CA GLU A 32 -7.33 -5.27 -3.38
C GLU A 32 -8.13 -3.98 -3.49
N ASN A 33 -8.63 -3.44 -2.37
CA ASN A 33 -9.29 -2.13 -2.36
C ASN A 33 -8.33 -1.01 -2.80
N THR A 34 -7.09 -1.02 -2.28
CA THR A 34 -6.06 -0.03 -2.61
C THR A 34 -5.63 -0.13 -4.08
N ASN A 35 -5.42 -1.34 -4.58
CA ASN A 35 -5.13 -1.59 -5.99
C ASN A 35 -6.27 -1.10 -6.91
N GLY A 36 -7.53 -1.23 -6.49
CA GLY A 36 -8.67 -0.67 -7.21
C GLY A 36 -8.61 0.86 -7.34
N LEU A 37 -8.13 1.55 -6.30
CA LEU A 37 -7.97 3.01 -6.30
C LEU A 37 -6.80 3.47 -7.15
N ILE A 38 -5.66 2.77 -7.08
CA ILE A 38 -4.49 3.01 -7.94
C ILE A 38 -4.88 2.88 -9.41
N ARG A 39 -5.73 1.90 -9.76
CA ARG A 39 -6.22 1.69 -11.13
C ARG A 39 -7.09 2.82 -11.68
N GLN A 40 -7.56 3.76 -10.85
CA GLN A 40 -8.23 4.98 -11.32
C GLN A 40 -7.23 5.96 -11.97
N TYR A 41 -5.96 5.88 -11.60
CA TYR A 41 -4.87 6.70 -12.13
C TYR A 41 -4.06 5.95 -13.19
N PHE A 42 -3.79 4.67 -12.95
CA PHE A 42 -3.01 3.81 -13.84
C PHE A 42 -3.85 2.59 -14.23
N PRO A 43 -4.61 2.67 -15.34
CA PRO A 43 -5.38 1.54 -15.84
C PRO A 43 -4.55 0.25 -15.96
N LYS A 44 -5.23 -0.89 -16.00
CA LYS A 44 -4.53 -2.18 -16.12
C LYS A 44 -3.60 -2.16 -17.34
N LYS A 45 -2.40 -2.72 -17.16
CA LYS A 45 -1.32 -2.79 -18.17
C LYS A 45 -0.66 -1.46 -18.51
N THR A 46 -0.95 -0.37 -17.78
CA THR A 46 -0.14 0.85 -17.86
C THR A 46 1.31 0.54 -17.47
N CYS A 47 2.26 0.88 -18.33
CA CYS A 47 3.68 0.83 -18.00
C CYS A 47 3.99 1.96 -17.04
N LEU A 48 4.48 1.66 -15.82
CA LEU A 48 4.84 2.69 -14.86
C LEU A 48 6.21 3.34 -15.15
N ALA A 49 7.06 2.69 -15.94
CA ALA A 49 8.41 3.18 -16.26
C ALA A 49 8.41 4.48 -17.09
N GLN A 50 7.27 4.86 -17.67
CA GLN A 50 7.12 6.11 -18.42
C GLN A 50 6.82 7.31 -17.50
N TYR A 51 6.55 7.09 -16.21
CA TYR A 51 6.29 8.15 -15.24
C TYR A 51 7.54 8.40 -14.40
N THR A 52 7.77 9.67 -14.11
CA THR A 52 8.79 10.10 -13.17
C THR A 52 8.39 9.75 -11.73
N GLN A 53 9.37 9.60 -10.84
CA GLN A 53 9.11 9.40 -9.42
C GLN A 53 8.20 10.51 -8.85
N HIS A 54 8.41 11.76 -9.28
CA HIS A 54 7.59 12.90 -8.86
C HIS A 54 6.10 12.72 -9.22
N GLU A 55 5.80 12.27 -10.44
CA GLU A 55 4.41 12.03 -10.86
C GLU A 55 3.77 10.90 -10.04
N LEU A 56 4.53 9.83 -9.74
CA LEU A 56 4.05 8.74 -8.89
C LEU A 56 3.79 9.22 -7.46
N ASP A 57 4.66 10.07 -6.91
CA ASP A 57 4.53 10.65 -5.58
C ASP A 57 3.29 11.56 -5.48
N LEU A 58 2.99 12.33 -6.54
CA LEU A 58 1.77 13.14 -6.60
C LEU A 58 0.50 12.27 -6.50
N VAL A 59 0.47 11.14 -7.21
CA VAL A 59 -0.66 10.19 -7.10
C VAL A 59 -0.74 9.56 -5.72
N ALA A 60 0.41 9.18 -5.14
CA ALA A 60 0.46 8.64 -3.77
C ALA A 60 -0.04 9.68 -2.76
N ALA A 61 0.37 10.94 -2.88
CA ALA A 61 -0.09 12.04 -2.05
C ALA A 61 -1.61 12.24 -2.17
N GLN A 62 -2.17 12.22 -3.38
CA GLN A 62 -3.62 12.32 -3.57
C GLN A 62 -4.36 11.15 -2.90
N LEU A 63 -3.86 9.91 -3.04
CA LEU A 63 -4.47 8.74 -2.42
C LEU A 63 -4.40 8.77 -0.89
N ASN A 64 -3.31 9.29 -0.32
CA ASN A 64 -3.08 9.43 1.12
C ASN A 64 -3.86 10.59 1.74
N ASN A 65 -4.20 11.62 0.95
CA ASN A 65 -5.06 12.73 1.36
C ASN A 65 -6.54 12.52 1.00
N ARG A 66 -6.91 11.37 0.43
CA ARG A 66 -8.31 11.06 0.08
C ARG A 66 -9.08 10.55 1.30
N PRO A 67 -10.18 11.20 1.72
CA PRO A 67 -11.07 10.73 2.78
C PRO A 67 -11.55 9.28 2.56
N ARG A 68 -11.53 8.45 3.61
CA ARG A 68 -11.99 7.06 3.55
C ARG A 68 -13.19 6.85 4.48
N LYS A 69 -14.27 6.26 3.95
CA LYS A 69 -15.45 5.91 4.77
C LYS A 69 -15.10 4.98 5.93
N THR A 70 -14.18 4.03 5.72
CA THR A 70 -13.66 3.12 6.75
C THR A 70 -12.92 3.84 7.88
N LEU A 71 -12.41 5.05 7.63
CA LEU A 71 -11.70 5.89 8.61
C LEU A 71 -12.60 7.02 9.13
N LYS A 72 -13.93 6.86 9.10
CA LYS A 72 -14.90 7.91 9.48
C LYS A 72 -14.68 9.21 8.68
N PHE A 73 -14.38 9.06 7.39
CA PHE A 73 -14.08 10.16 6.46
C PHE A 73 -12.81 10.96 6.78
N LYS A 74 -11.93 10.43 7.63
CA LYS A 74 -10.55 10.93 7.73
C LYS A 74 -9.69 10.41 6.59
N THR A 75 -8.60 11.11 6.34
CA THR A 75 -7.58 10.70 5.37
C THR A 75 -6.60 9.69 6.00
N PRO A 76 -6.01 8.78 5.20
CA PRO A 76 -4.94 7.91 5.68
C PRO A 76 -3.80 8.68 6.35
N LYS A 77 -3.42 9.84 5.78
CA LYS A 77 -2.38 10.71 6.32
C LYS A 77 -2.69 11.15 7.75
N GLU A 78 -3.89 11.70 8.00
CA GLU A 78 -4.31 12.14 9.35
C GLU A 78 -4.31 11.00 10.37
N ILE A 79 -4.70 9.79 9.96
CA ILE A 79 -4.72 8.63 10.86
C ILE A 79 -3.30 8.20 11.23
N ILE A 80 -2.39 8.17 10.26
CA ILE A 80 -0.99 7.80 10.49
C ILE A 80 -0.30 8.85 11.36
N GLU A 81 -0.43 10.14 11.04
CA GLU A 81 0.18 11.22 11.82
C GLU A 81 -0.24 11.20 13.29
N ARG A 82 -1.48 10.77 13.59
CA ARG A 82 -1.94 10.56 14.97
C ARG A 82 -1.34 9.33 15.65
N GLY A 83 -1.09 8.27 14.89
CA GLY A 83 -0.58 6.99 15.41
C GLY A 83 0.93 6.92 15.54
N VAL A 84 1.67 7.72 14.78
CA VAL A 84 3.14 7.84 14.82
C VAL A 84 3.54 8.95 15.81
N ALA A 85 2.88 9.03 16.96
CA ALA A 85 3.46 9.77 18.08
C ALA A 85 4.80 9.09 18.38
N LEU A 86 5.89 9.80 18.12
CA LEU A 86 7.25 9.38 18.44
C LEU A 86 7.24 9.01 19.92
N THR A 87 7.36 7.72 20.23
CA THR A 87 7.77 7.32 21.57
C THR A 87 9.23 7.72 21.68
N ASP A 88 9.50 8.65 22.60
CA ASP A 88 10.85 9.05 23.00
C ASP A 88 11.73 7.85 23.37
#